data_AF-A0A9X4QLK6-F1
#
_entry.id   AF-A0A9X4QLK6-F1
#
_cell.length_a   1.000
_cell.length_b   1.000
_cell.length_c   1.000
_cell.angle_alpha   90.00
_cell.angle_beta   90.00
_cell.angle_gamma   90.00
#
_symmetry.space_group_name_H-M   'P 1'
#
loop_
_entity.id
_entity.type
_entity.pdbx_description
1 polymer ?
#
loop_
_entity_poly.entity_id
_entity_poly.type
_entity_poly.pdbx_seq_one_letter_code
_entity_poly.pdbx_strand_id
1 'polypeptide(L)'
;MVKLTFSYPMMIPPFKIVEFSELTKKQAKEHFDWFVNEIPTRINILMGAIEFSGMKNIERFDKSPESLIILWEWLKKRIKTVPISEEEMDGLRSALPEWVLKDVSDWKLDTGTSTMAVDVYTLQRFF
;
A
#
# COMPACT_ATOMS: atom_id res chain seq x y z
N MET A 1 5.26 21.22 -20.81
CA MET A 1 4.47 21.04 -19.56
C MET A 1 5.11 19.93 -18.76
N VAL A 2 5.74 20.25 -17.62
CA VAL A 2 6.22 19.24 -16.67
C VAL A 2 4.98 18.69 -15.97
N LYS A 3 4.63 17.42 -16.23
CA LYS A 3 3.65 16.72 -15.39
C LYS A 3 4.31 16.52 -14.03
N LEU A 4 3.93 17.32 -13.04
CA LEU A 4 4.28 17.04 -11.64
C LEU A 4 3.64 15.69 -11.29
N THR A 5 4.44 14.62 -11.32
CA THR A 5 4.01 13.30 -10.87
C THR A 5 4.05 13.30 -9.35
N PHE A 6 2.87 13.30 -8.72
CA PHE A 6 2.73 13.04 -7.29
C PHE A 6 3.33 11.65 -6.98
N SER A 7 4.43 11.62 -6.23
CA SER A 7 5.06 10.39 -5.74
C SER A 7 4.57 10.15 -4.32
N TYR A 8 3.78 9.10 -4.12
CA TYR A 8 3.31 8.73 -2.78
C TYR A 8 4.46 8.13 -1.97
N PRO A 9 4.74 8.63 -0.75
CA PRO A 9 5.93 8.23 0.00
C PRO A 9 5.82 6.79 0.50
N MET A 10 6.85 5.99 0.22
CA MET A 10 6.96 4.62 0.68
C MET A 10 7.08 4.54 2.21
N MET A 11 6.64 3.42 2.78
CA MET A 11 6.79 3.11 4.20
C MET A 11 8.00 2.17 4.36
N ILE A 12 9.16 2.75 4.72
CA ILE A 12 10.43 2.01 4.77
C ILE A 12 10.87 1.87 6.23
N PRO A 13 11.09 0.66 6.74
CA PRO A 13 11.62 0.47 8.08
C PRO A 13 13.07 0.98 8.18
N PRO A 14 13.49 1.52 9.34
CA PRO A 14 14.87 1.98 9.56
C PRO A 14 15.87 0.83 9.78
N PHE A 15 15.53 -0.39 9.34
CA PHE A 15 16.34 -1.60 9.48
C PHE A 15 16.10 -2.53 8.28
N LYS A 16 17.09 -3.39 7.98
CA LYS A 16 17.02 -4.34 6.87
C LYS A 16 16.10 -5.51 7.22
N ILE A 17 15.13 -5.79 6.35
CA ILE A 17 14.37 -7.03 6.35
C ILE A 17 14.91 -7.87 5.20
N VAL A 18 15.41 -9.07 5.51
CA VAL A 18 15.89 -10.03 4.48
C VAL A 18 14.71 -10.87 4.04
N GLU A 19 14.12 -11.63 4.96
CA GLU A 19 12.90 -12.40 4.75
C GLU A 19 12.05 -12.38 6.02
N PHE A 20 10.72 -12.21 5.89
CA PHE A 20 9.83 -12.17 7.05
C PHE A 20 9.79 -13.51 7.79
N SER A 21 9.95 -14.62 7.08
CA SER A 21 10.01 -15.98 7.64
C SER A 21 11.27 -16.24 8.46
N GLU A 22 12.32 -15.45 8.28
CA GLU A 22 13.61 -15.60 8.96
C GLU A 22 13.75 -14.69 10.18
N LEU A 23 12.76 -13.84 10.45
CA LEU A 23 12.81 -12.93 11.58
C LEU A 23 12.77 -13.70 12.90
N THR A 24 13.74 -13.40 13.78
CA THR A 24 13.66 -13.83 15.17
C THR A 24 12.44 -13.19 15.85
N LYS A 25 11.96 -13.80 16.95
CA LYS A 25 10.88 -13.21 17.76
C LYS A 25 11.12 -11.75 18.15
N LYS A 26 12.38 -11.40 18.44
CA LYS A 26 12.77 -10.03 18.79
C LYS A 26 12.62 -9.09 17.59
N GLN A 27 13.17 -9.44 16.43
CA GLN A 27 13.08 -8.64 15.21
C GLN A 27 11.64 -8.49 14.71
N ALA A 28 10.85 -9.56 14.78
CA ALA A 28 9.42 -9.50 14.43
C ALA A 28 8.66 -8.52 15.33
N LYS A 29 8.96 -8.51 16.64
CA LYS A 29 8.40 -7.52 17.57
C LYS A 29 8.84 -6.10 17.25
N GLU A 30 10.14 -5.88 17.01
CA GLU A 30 10.67 -4.56 16.64
C GLU A 30 10.01 -4.03 15.36
N HIS A 31 9.83 -4.89 14.36
CA HIS A 31 9.11 -4.54 13.14
C HIS A 31 7.64 -4.19 13.38
N PHE A 32 6.94 -5.01 14.16
CA PHE A 32 5.54 -4.74 14.52
C PHE A 32 5.39 -3.41 15.26
N ASP A 33 6.22 -3.18 16.28
CA ASP A 33 6.17 -1.95 17.08
C ASP A 33 6.46 -0.71 16.22
N TRP A 34 7.45 -0.79 15.32
CA TRP A 34 7.71 0.27 14.33
C TRP A 34 6.50 0.52 13.42
N PHE A 35 5.94 -0.54 12.82
CA PHE A 35 4.79 -0.42 11.92
C PHE A 35 3.60 0.26 12.61
N VAL A 36 3.29 -0.13 13.85
CA VAL A 36 2.21 0.46 14.65
C VAL A 36 2.49 1.94 14.95
N ASN A 37 3.72 2.30 15.29
CA ASN A 37 4.11 3.68 15.59
C ASN A 37 4.06 4.60 14.37
N GLU A 38 4.21 4.05 13.16
CA GLU A 38 4.09 4.82 11.91
C GLU A 38 2.64 5.15 11.54
N ILE A 39 1.65 4.39 12.03
CA ILE A 39 0.26 4.52 11.61
C ILE A 39 -0.25 5.97 11.65
N PRO A 40 -0.08 6.77 12.73
CA PRO A 40 -0.55 8.16 12.75
C PRO A 40 0.06 9.02 11.63
N THR A 41 1.35 8.85 11.36
CA THR A 41 2.05 9.55 10.28
C THR A 41 1.52 9.12 8.92
N ARG A 42 1.29 7.81 8.71
CA ARG A 42 0.72 7.27 7.48
C ARG A 42 -0.69 7.80 7.20
N ILE A 43 -1.52 7.91 8.24
CA ILE A 43 -2.86 8.51 8.15
C ILE A 43 -2.76 9.96 7.68
N ASN A 44 -1.84 10.76 8.24
CA ASN A 44 -1.66 12.15 7.82
C ASN A 44 -1.22 12.27 6.36
N ILE A 45 -0.32 11.38 5.90
CA ILE A 45 0.10 11.31 4.49
C ILE A 45 -1.10 11.02 3.58
N LEU A 46 -1.93 10.04 3.94
CA LEU A 46 -3.13 9.68 3.18
C LEU A 46 -4.13 10.85 3.12
N MET A 47 -4.38 11.51 4.26
CA MET A 47 -5.26 12.68 4.32
C MET A 47 -4.73 13.83 3.43
N GLY A 48 -3.43 14.13 3.51
CA GLY A 48 -2.81 15.13 2.65
C GLY A 48 -2.90 14.78 1.16
N ALA A 49 -2.79 13.49 0.81
CA ALA A 49 -2.97 13.03 -0.57
C ALA A 49 -4.42 13.20 -1.04
N ILE A 50 -5.40 12.93 -0.18
CA ILE A 50 -6.83 13.12 -0.46
C ILE A 50 -7.12 14.60 -0.71
N GLU A 51 -6.66 15.47 0.20
CA GLU A 51 -6.81 16.93 0.11
C GLU A 51 -6.15 17.51 -1.15
N PHE A 52 -4.87 17.20 -1.39
CA PHE A 52 -4.12 17.66 -2.57
C PHE A 52 -4.82 17.31 -3.88
N SER A 53 -5.52 16.18 -3.87
CA SER A 53 -6.20 15.68 -5.05
C SER A 53 -7.55 16.34 -5.36
N GLY A 54 -8.01 17.25 -4.50
CA GLY A 54 -9.27 17.97 -4.66
C GLY A 54 -10.49 17.06 -4.52
N MET A 55 -10.43 16.04 -3.65
CA MET A 55 -11.60 15.21 -3.36
C MET A 55 -12.77 16.10 -2.92
N LYS A 56 -13.86 16.08 -3.70
CA LYS A 56 -15.13 16.67 -3.26
C LYS A 56 -15.74 15.78 -2.18
N ASN A 57 -16.33 16.39 -1.16
CA ASN A 57 -16.95 15.71 -0.03
C ASN A 57 -15.98 15.08 0.98
N ILE A 58 -14.76 15.62 1.14
CA ILE A 58 -13.83 15.17 2.19
C ILE A 58 -14.43 15.30 3.60
N GLU A 59 -15.35 16.26 3.79
CA GLU A 59 -16.12 16.44 5.03
C GLU A 59 -17.04 15.26 5.36
N ARG A 60 -17.35 14.40 4.39
CA ARG A 60 -18.08 13.13 4.61
C ARG A 60 -17.14 11.99 5.00
N PHE A 61 -15.83 12.24 5.07
CA PHE A 61 -14.86 11.31 5.61
C PHE A 61 -14.84 11.42 7.14
N ASP A 62 -15.88 10.88 7.78
CA ASP A 62 -16.19 11.04 9.20
C ASP A 62 -15.82 9.83 10.08
N LYS A 63 -15.08 8.89 9.50
CA LYS A 63 -14.75 7.61 10.13
C LYS A 63 -15.94 6.66 10.34
N SER A 64 -17.02 6.81 9.60
CA SER A 64 -18.09 5.81 9.47
C SER A 64 -17.76 4.74 8.42
N PRO A 65 -18.35 3.54 8.48
CA PRO A 65 -18.27 2.55 7.40
C PRO A 65 -18.65 3.13 6.02
N GLU A 66 -19.62 4.05 5.96
CA GLU A 66 -20.05 4.71 4.72
C GLU A 66 -18.94 5.56 4.11
N SER A 67 -18.14 6.22 4.95
CA SER A 67 -17.00 7.00 4.46
C SER A 67 -15.88 6.16 3.84
N LEU A 68 -15.83 4.84 4.10
CA LEU A 68 -14.95 3.91 3.39
C LEU A 68 -15.31 3.78 1.91
N ILE A 69 -16.59 3.92 1.56
CA ILE A 69 -17.02 3.89 0.15
C ILE A 69 -16.40 5.09 -0.58
N ILE A 70 -16.43 6.27 0.03
CA ILE A 70 -15.85 7.50 -0.54
C ILE A 70 -14.34 7.33 -0.72
N LEU A 71 -13.66 6.79 0.28
CA LEU A 71 -12.22 6.50 0.22
C LEU A 71 -11.89 5.48 -0.87
N TRP A 72 -12.70 4.44 -1.03
CA TRP A 72 -12.53 3.44 -2.07
C TRP A 72 -12.73 4.01 -3.48
N GLU A 73 -13.78 4.81 -3.70
CA GLU A 73 -14.02 5.51 -4.97
C GLU A 73 -12.86 6.44 -5.35
N TRP A 74 -12.20 7.01 -4.36
CA TRP A 74 -11.01 7.82 -4.55
C TRP A 74 -9.78 7.00 -4.90
N LEU A 75 -9.54 5.89 -4.18
CA LEU A 75 -8.41 5.01 -4.46
C LEU A 75 -8.50 4.44 -5.86
N LYS A 76 -9.68 3.96 -6.28
CA LYS A 76 -9.91 3.39 -7.63
C LYS A 76 -9.43 4.28 -8.76
N LYS A 77 -9.61 5.60 -8.65
CA LYS A 77 -9.19 6.58 -9.68
C LYS A 77 -7.67 6.78 -9.77
N ARG A 78 -6.93 6.23 -8.81
CA ARG A 78 -5.47 6.37 -8.66
C ARG A 78 -4.73 5.05 -8.82
N ILE A 79 -5.46 3.93 -8.97
CA ILE A 79 -4.85 2.62 -9.21
C ILE A 79 -4.04 2.69 -10.49
N LYS A 80 -2.76 2.38 -10.37
CA LYS A 80 -1.85 2.18 -11.49
C LYS A 80 -1.30 0.78 -11.42
N THR A 81 -1.22 0.14 -12.59
CA THR A 81 -0.58 -1.14 -12.76
C THR A 81 0.63 -1.00 -13.65
N VAL A 82 1.60 -1.88 -13.42
CA VAL A 82 2.80 -2.03 -14.23
C VAL A 82 2.97 -3.51 -14.57
N PRO A 83 3.57 -3.85 -15.72
CA PRO A 83 3.91 -5.23 -16.00
C PRO A 83 4.88 -5.75 -14.95
N ILE A 84 4.75 -7.02 -14.58
CA ILE A 84 5.75 -7.71 -13.77
C ILE A 84 7.01 -7.88 -14.62
N SER A 85 8.19 -7.62 -14.05
CA SER A 85 9.44 -7.83 -14.79
C SER A 85 9.72 -9.32 -14.99
N GLU A 86 10.53 -9.67 -15.99
CA GLU A 86 10.91 -11.09 -16.20
C GLU A 86 11.65 -11.65 -14.98
N GLU A 87 12.52 -10.85 -14.34
CA GLU A 87 13.22 -11.23 -13.11
C GLU A 87 12.24 -11.54 -11.96
N GLU A 88 11.20 -10.72 -11.79
CA GLU A 88 10.17 -10.96 -10.78
C GLU A 88 9.32 -12.20 -11.11
N MET A 89 8.97 -12.39 -12.40
CA MET A 89 8.26 -13.59 -12.84
C MET A 89 9.08 -14.87 -12.65
N ASP A 90 10.39 -14.84 -12.90
CA ASP A 90 11.29 -15.96 -12.63
C ASP A 90 11.38 -16.28 -11.14
N GLY A 91 11.39 -15.25 -10.29
CA GLY A 91 11.25 -15.40 -8.84
C GLY A 91 9.95 -16.10 -8.45
N LEU A 92 8.82 -15.69 -9.03
CA LEU A 92 7.52 -16.33 -8.79
C LEU A 92 7.50 -17.79 -9.26
N ARG A 93 8.01 -18.07 -10.47
CA ARG A 93 8.12 -19.44 -11.03
C ARG A 93 8.93 -20.37 -10.15
N SER A 94 9.96 -19.85 -9.49
CA SER A 94 10.82 -20.61 -8.59
C SER A 94 10.19 -20.85 -7.21
N ALA A 95 9.34 -19.94 -6.75
CA ALA A 95 8.76 -19.97 -5.40
C ALA A 95 7.37 -20.60 -5.32
N LEU A 96 6.58 -20.58 -6.40
CA LEU A 96 5.18 -20.98 -6.41
C LEU A 96 4.94 -22.28 -7.19
N PRO A 97 4.01 -23.15 -6.73
CA PRO A 97 3.57 -24.30 -7.51
C PRO A 97 2.94 -23.90 -8.85
N GLU A 98 3.05 -24.77 -9.87
CA GLU A 98 2.52 -24.52 -11.22
C GLU A 98 1.02 -24.18 -11.23
N TRP A 99 0.22 -24.79 -10.35
CA TRP A 99 -1.21 -24.51 -10.28
C TRP A 99 -1.52 -23.08 -9.79
N VAL A 100 -0.66 -22.48 -8.97
CA VAL A 100 -0.78 -21.07 -8.55
C VAL A 100 -0.34 -20.14 -9.66
N LEU A 101 0.76 -20.50 -10.36
CA LEU A 101 1.32 -19.69 -11.44
C LEU A 101 0.31 -19.45 -12.58
N LYS A 102 -0.61 -20.37 -12.82
CA LYS A 102 -1.68 -20.24 -13.83
C LYS A 102 -2.63 -19.08 -13.55
N ASP A 103 -2.74 -18.67 -12.30
CA ASP A 103 -3.62 -17.58 -11.85
C ASP A 103 -2.85 -16.28 -11.57
N VAL A 104 -1.53 -16.28 -11.75
CA VAL A 104 -0.71 -15.06 -11.59
C VAL A 104 -0.95 -14.13 -12.78
N SER A 105 -1.31 -12.88 -12.48
CA SER A 105 -1.47 -11.81 -13.46
C SER A 105 -0.11 -11.35 -14.00
N ASP A 106 -0.03 -11.02 -15.29
CA ASP A 106 1.15 -10.36 -15.90
C ASP A 106 1.37 -8.92 -15.38
N TRP A 107 0.38 -8.39 -14.64
CA TRP A 107 0.36 -7.03 -14.12
C TRP A 107 0.31 -7.04 -12.60
N LYS A 108 1.05 -6.11 -11.99
CA LYS A 108 1.00 -5.80 -10.57
C LYS A 108 0.63 -4.34 -10.36
N LEU A 109 0.19 -4.00 -9.14
CA LEU A 109 0.08 -2.61 -8.72
C LEU A 109 1.46 -1.95 -8.74
N ASP A 110 1.53 -0.69 -9.17
CA ASP A 110 2.76 0.09 -9.00
C ASP A 110 3.02 0.33 -7.49
N THR A 111 4.27 0.62 -7.14
CA THR A 111 4.66 0.75 -5.73
C THR A 111 3.88 1.83 -5.00
N GLY A 112 3.54 2.93 -5.68
CA GLY A 112 2.73 4.01 -5.13
C GLY A 112 1.32 3.53 -4.77
N THR A 113 0.65 2.82 -5.69
CA THR A 113 -0.68 2.26 -5.47
C THR A 113 -0.67 1.21 -4.36
N SER A 114 0.32 0.31 -4.35
CA SER A 114 0.48 -0.69 -3.29
C SER A 114 0.64 -0.04 -1.92
N THR A 115 1.46 1.01 -1.82
CA THR A 115 1.66 1.75 -0.57
C THR A 115 0.38 2.46 -0.13
N MET A 116 -0.33 3.12 -1.04
CA MET A 116 -1.63 3.75 -0.74
C MET A 116 -2.67 2.73 -0.26
N ALA A 117 -2.72 1.54 -0.86
CA ALA A 117 -3.64 0.49 -0.47
C ALA A 117 -3.39 0.00 0.97
N VAL A 118 -2.13 -0.10 1.39
CA VAL A 118 -1.76 -0.43 2.78
C VAL A 118 -2.26 0.64 3.75
N ASP A 119 -2.09 1.93 3.42
CA ASP A 119 -2.55 3.01 4.29
C ASP A 119 -4.09 3.04 4.40
N VAL A 120 -4.80 2.83 3.27
CA VAL A 120 -6.26 2.72 3.26
C VAL A 120 -6.74 1.53 4.10
N TYR A 121 -6.11 0.36 3.96
CA TYR A 121 -6.41 -0.82 4.77
C TYR A 121 -6.14 -0.60 6.26
N THR A 122 -5.03 0.07 6.58
CA THR A 122 -4.67 0.38 7.97
C THR A 122 -5.70 1.32 8.60
N LEU A 123 -6.18 2.30 7.84
CA LEU A 123 -7.21 3.22 8.28
C LEU A 123 -8.51 2.48 8.63
N GLN A 124 -8.92 1.48 7.84
CA GLN A 124 -10.15 0.68 8.09
C GLN A 124 -10.21 0.06 9.49
N ARG A 125 -9.07 -0.17 10.15
CA ARG A 125 -9.04 -0.71 11.52
C ARG A 125 -9.44 0.28 12.61
N PHE A 126 -9.63 1.55 12.26
CA PHE A 126 -10.04 2.62 13.18
C PHE A 126 -11.51 3.06 12.98
N PHE A 127 -12.30 2.25 12.27
CA PHE A 127 -13.74 2.42 12.03
C PHE A 127 -14.53 1.31 12.71
#